data_AF-A0A948L6J8-F1
#
_entry.id   AF-A0A948L6J8-F1
#
_cell.length_a   1.000
_cell.length_b   1.000
_cell.length_c   1.000
_cell.angle_alpha   90.00
_cell.angle_beta   90.00
_cell.angle_gamma   90.00
#
_symmetry.space_group_name_H-M   'P 1'
#
loop_
_entity.id
_entity.type
_entity.pdbx_description
1 polymer ?
#
loop_
_entity_poly.entity_id
_entity_poly.type
_entity_poly.pdbx_seq_one_letter_code
_entity_poly.pdbx_strand_id
1 'polypeptide(L)'
;MIRPLAALAVLALLTGSAVAQDAAAPAPPAATDIVIDPAASLDTTPKQANMLTGFYATQAVIELCAVPIEPAIAEGMAADRVRLETALSMDAAAAAKAYGLVKADVEKTTPDCAEGSADRLGVDAVTAIYADLAAPAPAAPAPAGTVAPAAEAAPAAEAAPAAQ
;
A
#
# COMPACT_ATOMS: atom_id res chain seq x y z
N MET A 1 -20.96 24.64 55.27
CA MET A 1 -21.77 24.12 56.38
C MET A 1 -22.81 23.18 55.81
N ILE A 2 -22.95 22.01 56.47
CA ILE A 2 -24.11 21.10 56.47
C ILE A 2 -24.24 20.14 55.26
N ARG A 3 -23.70 18.93 55.46
CA ARG A 3 -24.35 17.65 55.04
C ARG A 3 -25.53 17.37 55.99
N PRO A 4 -26.61 16.76 55.48
CA PRO A 4 -27.05 15.47 56.05
C PRO A 4 -27.47 14.50 54.92
N LEU A 5 -26.99 13.25 54.88
CA LEU A 5 -27.38 12.10 55.71
C LEU A 5 -28.77 11.52 55.37
N ALA A 6 -28.69 10.26 54.91
CA ALA A 6 -29.55 9.14 55.27
C ALA A 6 -30.90 8.94 54.55
N ALA A 7 -30.93 7.91 53.69
CA ALA A 7 -31.86 6.76 53.71
C ALA A 7 -31.53 5.91 52.47
N LEU A 8 -30.71 4.84 52.49
CA LEU A 8 -30.83 3.58 53.23
C LEU A 8 -32.28 3.15 53.42
N ALA A 9 -32.83 2.45 52.42
CA ALA A 9 -33.52 1.16 52.58
C ALA A 9 -34.42 0.85 51.37
N VAL A 10 -33.88 0.22 50.32
CA VAL A 10 -34.56 -0.89 49.62
C VAL A 10 -33.46 -1.76 49.00
N LEU A 11 -32.69 -2.44 49.86
CA LEU A 11 -31.91 -3.60 49.46
C LEU A 11 -32.69 -4.82 49.92
N ALA A 12 -33.74 -5.16 49.17
CA ALA A 12 -34.51 -6.36 49.41
C ALA A 12 -35.03 -6.89 48.08
N LEU A 13 -34.58 -8.11 47.77
CA LEU A 13 -35.10 -9.05 46.76
C LEU A 13 -34.61 -8.75 45.35
N LEU A 14 -33.45 -9.27 44.92
CA LEU A 14 -33.27 -10.69 44.58
C LEU A 14 -34.55 -11.30 43.99
N THR A 15 -34.78 -11.05 42.70
CA THR A 15 -35.24 -12.06 41.74
C THR A 15 -35.15 -11.48 40.33
N GLY A 16 -34.53 -12.22 39.42
CA GLY A 16 -34.74 -12.02 37.98
C GLY A 16 -33.56 -11.39 37.24
N SER A 17 -32.56 -12.21 36.97
CA SER A 17 -31.64 -12.01 35.84
C SER A 17 -32.44 -11.90 34.54
N ALA A 18 -32.41 -10.72 33.92
CA ALA A 18 -32.51 -10.43 32.48
C ALA A 18 -33.06 -9.02 32.30
N VAL A 19 -32.24 -7.99 32.55
CA VAL A 19 -32.52 -6.68 31.97
C VAL A 19 -32.31 -6.81 30.47
N ALA A 20 -33.41 -6.74 29.74
CA ALA A 20 -33.42 -6.41 28.33
C ALA A 20 -32.58 -5.14 28.17
N GLN A 21 -31.38 -5.30 27.61
CA GLN A 21 -30.66 -4.16 27.08
C GLN A 21 -31.52 -3.66 25.93
N ASP A 22 -32.11 -2.49 26.16
CA ASP A 22 -32.38 -1.48 25.15
C ASP A 22 -31.02 -1.09 24.51
N ALA A 23 -30.37 -2.07 23.88
CA ALA A 23 -29.37 -1.88 22.88
C ALA A 23 -30.18 -1.91 21.60
N ALA A 24 -30.47 -0.72 21.08
CA ALA A 24 -30.89 -0.56 19.70
C ALA A 24 -30.02 -1.49 18.86
N ALA A 25 -30.61 -2.58 18.38
CA ALA A 25 -29.96 -3.45 17.42
C ALA A 25 -29.53 -2.53 16.27
N PRO A 26 -28.27 -2.57 15.82
CA PRO A 26 -27.91 -1.87 14.60
C PRO A 26 -28.88 -2.36 13.52
N ALA A 27 -29.71 -1.45 13.03
CA ALA A 27 -30.62 -1.76 11.94
C ALA A 27 -29.78 -2.39 10.83
N PRO A 28 -30.22 -3.50 10.20
CA PRO A 28 -29.56 -4.00 9.02
C PRO A 28 -29.43 -2.83 8.04
N PRO A 29 -28.26 -2.60 7.42
CA PRO A 29 -28.13 -1.53 6.45
C PRO A 29 -29.27 -1.68 5.44
N ALA A 30 -30.04 -0.61 5.26
CA ALA A 30 -31.11 -0.58 4.28
C ALA A 30 -30.55 -1.13 2.98
N ALA A 31 -31.26 -2.07 2.35
CA ALA A 31 -30.89 -2.61 1.06
C ALA A 31 -30.81 -1.42 0.09
N THR A 32 -29.61 -0.89 -0.10
CA THR A 32 -29.32 0.02 -1.19
C THR A 32 -29.53 -0.80 -2.43
N ASP A 33 -30.63 -0.53 -3.13
CA ASP A 33 -30.86 -1.02 -4.48
C ASP A 33 -29.60 -0.72 -5.29
N ILE A 34 -28.84 -1.77 -5.62
CA ILE A 34 -27.64 -1.65 -6.44
C ILE A 34 -28.16 -1.40 -7.86
N VAL A 35 -28.34 -0.13 -8.21
CA VAL A 35 -28.70 0.28 -9.57
C VAL A 35 -27.46 0.14 -10.44
N ILE A 36 -27.38 -0.97 -11.17
CA ILE A 36 -26.36 -1.18 -12.20
C ILE A 36 -26.78 -0.38 -13.43
N ASP A 37 -25.99 0.61 -13.83
CA ASP A 37 -26.20 1.34 -15.08
C ASP A 37 -25.72 0.48 -16.27
N PRO A 38 -26.62 -0.05 -17.11
CA PRO A 38 -26.24 -0.86 -18.27
C PRO A 38 -25.61 -0.04 -19.41
N ALA A 39 -25.65 1.30 -19.32
CA ALA A 39 -24.98 2.22 -20.26
C ALA A 39 -23.62 2.70 -19.72
N ALA A 40 -23.21 2.31 -18.52
CA ALA A 40 -21.88 2.59 -18.01
C ALA A 40 -20.85 1.86 -18.88
N SER A 41 -20.11 2.63 -19.69
CA SER A 41 -19.00 2.15 -20.48
C SER A 41 -17.94 1.53 -19.55
N LEU A 42 -17.80 0.20 -19.59
CA LEU A 42 -16.65 -0.45 -18.97
C LEU A 42 -15.41 -0.11 -19.83
N ASP A 43 -14.57 0.77 -19.29
CA ASP A 43 -13.45 1.45 -19.98
C ASP A 43 -12.30 0.53 -20.47
N THR A 44 -12.47 -0.80 -20.49
CA THR A 44 -11.40 -1.63 -19.91
C THR A 44 -10.73 -2.70 -20.76
N THR A 45 -11.27 -3.25 -21.86
CA THR A 45 -10.54 -4.37 -22.51
C THR A 45 -9.42 -3.93 -23.47
N PRO A 46 -9.65 -3.05 -24.48
CA PRO A 46 -8.60 -2.66 -25.41
C PRO A 46 -7.47 -1.85 -24.74
N LYS A 47 -7.84 -1.00 -23.77
CA LYS A 47 -6.88 -0.18 -23.02
C LYS A 47 -5.94 -1.05 -22.18
N GLN A 48 -6.46 -2.07 -21.48
CA GLN A 48 -5.63 -2.96 -20.67
C GLN A 48 -4.74 -3.87 -21.53
N ALA A 49 -5.24 -4.35 -22.67
CA ALA A 49 -4.43 -5.10 -23.62
C ALA A 49 -3.26 -4.26 -24.15
N ASN A 50 -3.52 -3.02 -24.57
CA ASN A 50 -2.47 -2.10 -25.03
C ASN A 50 -1.46 -1.75 -23.92
N MET A 51 -1.93 -1.58 -22.68
CA MET A 51 -1.05 -1.37 -21.52
C MET A 51 -0.15 -2.58 -21.28
N LEU A 52 -0.68 -3.81 -21.33
CA LEU A 52 0.12 -5.02 -21.16
C LEU A 52 1.15 -5.18 -22.30
N THR A 53 0.77 -4.90 -23.54
CA THR A 53 1.71 -4.92 -24.67
C THR A 53 2.82 -3.90 -24.51
N GLY A 54 2.50 -2.66 -24.09
CA GLY A 54 3.49 -1.64 -23.77
C GLY A 54 4.41 -2.07 -22.62
N PHE A 55 3.85 -2.69 -21.58
CA PHE A 55 4.60 -3.22 -20.45
C PHE A 55 5.58 -4.32 -20.87
N TYR A 56 5.13 -5.27 -21.68
CA TYR A 56 5.97 -6.31 -22.26
C TYR A 56 7.06 -5.73 -23.16
N ALA A 57 6.77 -4.66 -23.92
CA ALA A 57 7.77 -4.00 -24.74
C ALA A 57 8.88 -3.39 -23.87
N THR A 58 8.54 -2.67 -22.81
CA THR A 58 9.54 -2.12 -21.87
C THR A 58 10.35 -3.22 -21.21
N GLN A 59 9.71 -4.30 -20.76
CA GLN A 59 10.41 -5.47 -20.20
C GLN A 59 11.36 -6.13 -21.22
N ALA A 60 10.94 -6.22 -22.47
CA ALA A 60 11.78 -6.74 -23.54
C ALA A 60 13.00 -5.85 -23.79
N VAL A 61 12.87 -4.52 -23.79
CA VAL A 61 14.02 -3.61 -23.94
C VAL A 61 14.98 -3.75 -22.76
N ILE A 62 14.46 -3.86 -21.52
CA ILE A 62 15.29 -4.11 -20.33
C ILE A 62 16.12 -5.39 -20.50
N GLU A 63 15.50 -6.49 -20.95
CA GLU A 63 16.20 -7.75 -21.18
C GLU A 63 17.21 -7.67 -22.34
N LEU A 64 16.81 -7.14 -23.49
CA LEU A 64 17.63 -7.08 -24.70
C LEU A 64 18.84 -6.16 -24.53
N CYS A 65 18.65 -5.03 -23.85
CA CYS A 65 19.71 -4.07 -23.56
C CYS A 65 20.43 -4.31 -22.23
N ALA A 66 20.12 -5.41 -21.53
CA ALA A 66 20.67 -5.76 -20.22
C ALA A 66 20.70 -4.57 -19.23
N VAL A 67 19.59 -3.82 -19.17
CA VAL A 67 19.46 -2.64 -18.32
C VAL A 67 19.48 -3.11 -16.86
N PRO A 68 20.41 -2.64 -16.02
CA PRO A 68 20.37 -2.93 -14.59
C PRO A 68 19.19 -2.19 -13.96
N ILE A 69 18.36 -2.91 -13.20
CA ILE A 69 17.23 -2.36 -12.45
C ILE A 69 17.32 -2.81 -11.00
N GLU A 70 16.94 -1.94 -10.07
CA GLU A 70 16.91 -2.26 -8.65
C GLU A 70 15.88 -3.36 -8.36
N PRO A 71 16.15 -4.28 -7.41
CA PRO A 71 15.25 -5.40 -7.12
C PRO A 71 13.83 -4.98 -6.75
N ALA A 72 13.66 -3.90 -5.98
CA ALA A 72 12.35 -3.39 -5.59
C ALA A 72 11.53 -2.91 -6.80
N ILE A 73 12.19 -2.32 -7.80
CA ILE A 73 11.55 -1.91 -9.05
C ILE A 73 11.16 -3.14 -9.86
N ALA A 74 12.06 -4.12 -9.98
CA ALA A 74 11.76 -5.38 -10.68
C ALA A 74 10.58 -6.13 -10.06
N GLU A 75 10.48 -6.15 -8.73
CA GLU A 75 9.36 -6.74 -8.00
C GLU A 75 8.04 -5.97 -8.23
N GLY A 76 8.07 -4.64 -8.15
CA GLY A 76 6.90 -3.80 -8.44
C GLY A 76 6.40 -3.97 -9.87
N MET A 77 7.32 -3.98 -10.84
CA MET A 77 7.05 -4.29 -12.24
C MET A 77 6.42 -5.69 -12.39
N ALA A 78 7.00 -6.72 -11.77
CA ALA A 78 6.47 -8.07 -11.84
C ALA A 78 5.05 -8.18 -11.25
N ALA A 79 4.77 -7.47 -10.16
CA ALA A 79 3.44 -7.43 -9.55
C ALA A 79 2.41 -6.77 -10.48
N ASP A 80 2.75 -5.65 -11.11
CA ASP A 80 1.86 -4.97 -12.07
C ASP A 80 1.61 -5.81 -13.33
N ARG A 81 2.64 -6.51 -13.82
CA ARG A 81 2.50 -7.47 -14.92
C ARG A 81 1.45 -8.52 -14.59
N VAL A 82 1.59 -9.19 -13.44
CA VAL A 82 0.65 -10.23 -13.00
C VAL A 82 -0.77 -9.67 -12.84
N ARG A 83 -0.91 -8.45 -12.31
CA ARG A 83 -2.19 -7.76 -12.18
C ARG A 83 -2.86 -7.53 -13.54
N LEU A 84 -2.10 -7.07 -14.54
CA LEU A 84 -2.61 -6.84 -15.90
C LEU A 84 -2.95 -8.16 -16.61
N GLU A 85 -2.11 -9.19 -16.48
CA GLU A 85 -2.37 -10.53 -17.02
C GLU A 85 -3.66 -11.12 -16.42
N THR A 86 -3.83 -10.99 -15.11
CA THR A 86 -5.03 -11.45 -14.39
C THR A 86 -6.28 -10.69 -14.85
N ALA A 87 -6.17 -9.36 -15.03
CA ALA A 87 -7.29 -8.54 -15.52
C ALA A 87 -7.76 -8.95 -16.92
N LEU A 88 -6.84 -9.45 -17.74
CA LEU A 88 -7.11 -9.99 -19.08
C LEU A 88 -7.44 -11.50 -19.07
N SER A 89 -7.57 -12.12 -17.89
CA SER A 89 -7.83 -13.55 -17.73
C SER A 89 -6.79 -14.44 -18.44
N MET A 90 -5.53 -14.01 -18.48
CA MET A 90 -4.44 -14.78 -19.05
C MET A 90 -3.89 -15.76 -18.03
N ASP A 91 -3.69 -17.01 -18.43
CA ASP A 91 -2.89 -17.96 -17.67
C ASP A 91 -1.39 -17.78 -17.95
N ALA A 92 -0.55 -18.42 -17.14
CA ALA A 92 0.91 -18.28 -17.24
C ALA A 92 1.48 -18.73 -18.59
N ALA A 93 0.88 -19.73 -19.25
CA ALA A 93 1.36 -20.23 -20.53
C ALA A 93 1.01 -19.26 -21.66
N ALA A 94 -0.20 -18.70 -21.64
CA ALA A 94 -0.65 -17.66 -22.55
C ALA A 94 0.18 -16.37 -22.38
N ALA A 95 0.43 -15.95 -21.14
CA ALA A 95 1.26 -14.80 -20.81
C ALA A 95 2.70 -14.97 -21.32
N ALA A 96 3.34 -16.11 -21.04
CA ALA A 96 4.68 -16.40 -21.53
C ALA A 96 4.78 -16.39 -23.06
N LYS A 97 3.78 -16.97 -23.75
CA LYS A 97 3.70 -16.94 -25.21
C LYS A 97 3.53 -15.51 -25.74
N ALA A 98 2.63 -14.73 -25.16
CA ALA A 98 2.39 -13.34 -25.57
C ALA A 98 3.65 -12.47 -25.37
N TYR A 99 4.31 -12.61 -24.22
CA TYR A 99 5.57 -11.94 -23.95
C TYR A 99 6.64 -12.33 -24.97
N GLY A 100 6.79 -13.63 -25.27
CA GLY A 100 7.74 -14.10 -26.28
C GLY A 100 7.51 -13.51 -27.67
N LEU A 101 6.24 -13.32 -28.07
CA LEU A 101 5.90 -12.66 -29.34
C LEU A 101 6.28 -11.18 -29.32
N VAL A 102 5.90 -10.45 -28.27
CA VAL A 102 6.24 -9.03 -28.14
C VAL A 102 7.73 -8.82 -28.10
N LYS A 103 8.47 -9.65 -27.34
CA LYS A 103 9.93 -9.57 -27.28
C LYS A 103 10.56 -9.80 -28.66
N ALA A 104 10.10 -10.80 -29.40
CA ALA A 104 10.57 -11.04 -30.76
C ALA A 104 10.26 -9.86 -31.70
N ASP A 105 9.15 -9.16 -31.51
CA ASP A 105 8.82 -7.97 -32.30
C ASP A 105 9.70 -6.77 -31.92
N VAL A 106 9.97 -6.55 -30.63
CA VAL A 106 10.92 -5.53 -30.16
C VAL A 106 12.33 -5.84 -30.67
N GLU A 107 12.78 -7.09 -30.65
CA GLU A 107 14.09 -7.46 -31.15
C GLU A 107 14.26 -7.12 -32.64
N LYS A 108 13.21 -7.28 -33.45
CA LYS A 108 13.21 -6.90 -34.88
C LYS A 108 13.30 -5.39 -35.10
N THR A 109 12.87 -4.57 -34.14
CA THR A 109 13.02 -3.11 -34.24
C THR A 109 14.43 -2.65 -33.87
N THR A 110 15.32 -3.57 -33.46
CA THR A 110 16.72 -3.29 -33.10
C THR A 110 16.82 -2.11 -32.13
N PRO A 111 16.32 -2.25 -30.88
CA PRO A 111 16.28 -1.14 -29.94
C PRO A 111 17.68 -0.57 -29.73
N ASP A 112 17.77 0.75 -29.63
CA ASP A 112 19.03 1.44 -29.41
C ASP A 112 19.40 1.34 -27.92
N CYS A 113 20.32 0.45 -27.60
CA CYS A 113 20.78 0.23 -26.23
C CYS A 113 21.81 1.26 -25.74
N ALA A 114 22.20 2.25 -26.55
CA ALA A 114 23.15 3.27 -26.15
C ALA A 114 22.57 4.19 -25.06
N GLU A 115 23.40 4.60 -24.10
CA GLU A 115 23.00 5.58 -23.08
C GLU A 115 22.51 6.87 -23.73
N GLY A 116 21.37 7.39 -23.25
CA GLY A 116 20.74 8.60 -23.78
C GLY A 116 19.93 8.39 -25.08
N SER A 117 19.83 7.16 -25.60
CA SER A 117 18.90 6.84 -26.67
C SER A 117 17.44 7.00 -26.20
N ALA A 118 16.52 7.14 -27.15
CA ALA A 118 15.09 7.20 -26.82
C ALA A 118 14.60 5.94 -26.09
N ASP A 119 15.09 4.75 -26.48
CA ASP A 119 14.71 3.48 -25.87
C ASP A 119 15.23 3.37 -24.43
N ARG A 120 16.48 3.79 -24.19
CA ARG A 120 17.05 3.86 -22.84
C ARG A 120 16.33 4.88 -21.96
N LEU A 121 16.06 6.08 -22.48
CA LEU A 121 15.33 7.11 -21.75
C LEU A 121 13.89 6.68 -21.43
N GLY A 122 13.25 5.91 -22.32
CA GLY A 122 11.93 5.34 -22.06
C GLY A 122 11.94 4.34 -20.90
N VAL A 123 12.93 3.45 -20.86
CA VAL A 123 13.12 2.52 -19.74
C VAL A 123 13.42 3.28 -18.44
N ASP A 124 14.33 4.25 -18.49
CA ASP A 124 14.73 5.05 -17.33
C ASP A 124 13.55 5.85 -16.75
N ALA A 125 12.65 6.35 -17.63
CA ALA A 125 11.43 7.02 -17.19
C ALA A 125 10.47 6.07 -16.46
N VAL A 126 10.34 4.82 -16.93
CA VAL A 126 9.49 3.82 -16.28
C VAL A 126 10.09 3.40 -14.94
N THR A 127 11.39 3.13 -14.87
CA THR A 127 12.04 2.76 -13.61
C THR A 127 11.98 3.90 -12.59
N ALA A 128 12.12 5.16 -13.02
CA ALA A 128 11.93 6.31 -12.14
C ALA A 128 10.52 6.36 -11.49
N ILE A 129 9.47 6.04 -12.25
CA ILE A 129 8.10 5.95 -11.69
C ILE A 129 8.03 4.88 -10.60
N TYR A 130 8.64 3.72 -10.81
CA TYR A 130 8.66 2.66 -9.81
C TYR A 130 9.55 3.01 -8.60
N ALA A 131 10.64 3.75 -8.82
CA ALA A 131 11.48 4.25 -7.73
C ALA A 131 10.70 5.22 -6.82
N ASP A 132 9.91 6.12 -7.40
CA ASP A 132 9.05 7.05 -6.64
C ASP A 132 7.97 6.32 -5.84
N LEU A 133 7.42 5.23 -6.39
CA LEU A 133 6.43 4.39 -5.70
C LEU A 133 7.04 3.55 -4.57
N ALA A 134 8.32 3.17 -4.72
CA ALA A 134 9.06 2.42 -3.70
C ALA A 134 9.61 3.30 -2.57
N ALA A 135 9.68 4.62 -2.77
CA ALA A 135 10.13 5.54 -1.75
C ALA A 135 9.17 5.54 -0.56
N PRO A 136 9.66 5.37 0.69
CA PRO A 136 8.80 5.51 1.86
C PRO A 136 8.22 6.93 1.88
N ALA A 137 6.90 7.03 2.05
CA ALA A 137 6.22 8.31 2.16
C ALA A 137 6.96 9.21 3.17
N PRO A 138 7.23 10.49 2.85
CA PRO A 138 7.91 11.38 3.77
C PRO A 138 7.16 11.36 5.10
N ALA A 139 7.89 11.04 6.18
CA ALA A 139 7.32 11.00 7.51
C ALA A 139 6.55 12.30 7.74
N ALA A 140 5.25 12.18 8.07
CA ALA A 140 4.44 13.32 8.44
C ALA A 140 5.21 14.17 9.47
N PRO A 141 5.23 15.50 9.35
CA PRO A 141 5.93 16.34 10.30
C PRO A 141 5.46 15.97 11.70
N ALA A 142 6.41 15.57 12.54
CA ALA A 142 6.12 15.26 13.93
C ALA A 142 5.36 16.46 14.53
N PRO A 143 4.25 16.25 15.26
CA PRO A 143 3.58 17.35 15.93
C PRO A 143 4.62 18.06 16.80
N ALA A 144 4.74 19.37 16.62
CA ALA A 144 5.64 20.23 17.37
C ALA A 144 5.48 19.91 18.87
N GLY A 145 6.59 19.54 19.49
CA GLY A 145 6.61 18.96 20.83
C GLY A 145 5.92 19.83 21.86
N THR A 146 5.09 19.20 22.68
CA THR A 146 4.77 19.71 24.01
C THR A 146 6.07 19.71 24.80
N VAL A 147 6.53 20.90 25.20
CA VAL A 147 7.70 21.07 26.06
C VAL A 147 7.37 20.41 27.40
N ALA A 148 7.99 19.27 27.71
CA ALA A 148 8.03 18.74 29.06
C ALA A 148 9.02 19.59 29.87
N PRO A 149 8.66 20.13 31.06
CA PRO A 149 9.60 20.85 31.87
C PRO A 149 10.71 19.91 32.35
N ALA A 150 11.94 20.41 32.30
CA ALA A 150 13.16 19.71 32.68
C ALA A 150 13.04 19.11 34.10
N ALA A 151 13.25 17.80 34.20
CA ALA A 151 13.58 17.18 35.47
C ALA A 151 15.01 17.56 35.82
N GLU A 152 15.10 18.41 36.84
CA GLU A 152 16.28 18.90 37.53
C GLU A 152 17.26 17.76 37.86
N ALA A 153 18.52 17.95 37.46
CA ALA A 153 19.62 17.05 37.80
C ALA A 153 19.96 17.18 39.29
N ALA A 154 19.94 16.07 40.02
CA ALA A 154 20.56 15.97 41.34
C ALA A 154 21.99 15.39 41.20
N PRO A 155 22.96 15.90 41.99
CA PRO A 155 24.38 15.91 41.62
C PRO A 155 25.14 14.62 41.96
N ALA A 156 26.23 14.43 41.21
CA ALA A 156 27.30 13.48 41.51
C ALA A 156 27.99 13.82 42.84
N ALA A 157 28.27 12.79 43.65
CA ALA A 157 29.24 12.85 44.73
C ALA A 157 30.44 11.94 44.37
N GLU A 158 31.61 12.54 44.44
CA GLU A 158 32.92 12.01 44.03
C GLU A 158 33.70 11.41 45.21
N ALA A 159 34.53 10.40 44.89
CA ALA A 159 35.75 9.89 45.54
C ALA A 159 35.74 9.09 46.89
N ALA A 160 36.13 7.79 46.75
CA ALA A 160 37.15 6.93 47.44
C ALA A 160 37.80 7.36 48.79
N PRO A 161 38.47 6.49 49.61
CA PRO A 161 39.12 5.19 49.29
C PRO A 161 39.14 4.08 50.41
N ALA A 162 39.89 3.00 50.12
CA ALA A 162 40.74 2.18 51.02
C ALA A 162 40.21 0.88 51.72
N ALA A 163 40.88 -0.22 51.33
CA ALA A 163 41.52 -1.25 52.15
C ALA A 163 40.75 -1.99 53.27
N GLN A 164 40.54 -3.29 53.07
CA GLN A 164 41.27 -4.38 53.74
C GLN A 164 40.97 -5.74 53.09
#